data_AF-A0A932DVZ8-F1
#
_entry.id   AF-A0A932DVZ8-F1
#
_cell.length_a   1.000
_cell.length_b   1.000
_cell.length_c   1.000
_cell.angle_alpha   90.00
_cell.angle_beta   90.00
_cell.angle_gamma   90.00
#
_symmetry.space_group_name_H-M   'P 1'
#
loop_
_entity.id
_entity.type
_entity.pdbx_description
1 polymer ?
#
loop_
_entity_poly.entity_id
_entity_poly.type
_entity_poly.pdbx_seq_one_letter_code
_entity_poly.pdbx_strand_id
1 'polypeptide(L)'
;MPSVWGAAVLLVLATGATAGTPAVPPSAEEEDAEPREAYIANPEFRPYRDQDRLAVEGVTLIRVRRSEHSEALVAREETGWEHVILEGYRLFFYNQARQPLRPVPGRHVVVADWSGGVHCCFDYYVLHVSGTQVRREGMIRAGDCGLRVADIDQDGSLELIACDSRFAYGFDLSFAESPLIPLVYAFRDRGYAADNRRYPQVFRYRIARERQRLAAAEQARDARMARITTISLVLHMLYAGRVTEAWCTFGRAYRWADRAAVRQEILEELRRPPDPDDPRLPIVDLAYALAPPGRCP
;
A
#
# COMPACT_ATOMS: atom_id res chain seq x y z
N MET A 1 87.27 -14.05 19.04
CA MET A 1 87.09 -12.58 19.00
C MET A 1 88.09 -12.03 17.99
N PRO A 2 87.77 -11.09 17.07
CA PRO A 2 86.50 -10.44 16.74
C PRO A 2 85.98 -10.80 15.32
N SER A 3 84.66 -10.89 15.14
CA SER A 3 83.80 -10.07 14.27
C SER A 3 84.40 -9.55 12.96
N VAL A 4 83.79 -9.86 11.80
CA VAL A 4 83.04 -8.91 10.94
C VAL A 4 82.13 -9.73 10.00
N TRP A 5 80.89 -9.29 9.86
CA TRP A 5 79.87 -9.83 8.97
C TRP A 5 80.14 -9.50 7.49
N GLY A 6 79.92 -10.47 6.61
CA GLY A 6 79.88 -10.30 5.15
C GLY A 6 78.49 -10.63 4.62
N ALA A 7 77.88 -9.65 3.96
CA ALA A 7 76.52 -9.64 3.46
C ALA A 7 76.31 -10.61 2.27
N ALA A 8 75.12 -11.21 2.20
CA ALA A 8 74.56 -11.73 0.96
C ALA A 8 73.20 -11.07 0.72
N VAL A 9 73.14 -10.37 -0.41
CA VAL A 9 71.97 -9.68 -0.95
C VAL A 9 71.04 -10.72 -1.59
N LEU A 10 69.75 -10.68 -1.26
CA LEU A 10 68.72 -11.06 -2.22
C LEU A 10 67.51 -10.15 -2.04
N LEU A 11 67.28 -9.36 -3.08
CA LEU A 11 66.20 -8.41 -3.24
C LEU A 11 65.09 -9.12 -4.04
N VAL A 12 63.91 -9.32 -3.46
CA VAL A 12 62.68 -9.50 -4.24
C VAL A 12 61.59 -8.63 -3.63
N LEU A 13 60.97 -7.87 -4.53
CA LEU A 13 60.06 -6.76 -4.32
C LEU A 13 58.67 -7.17 -3.82
N ALA A 14 58.03 -6.20 -3.20
CA ALA A 14 56.74 -6.24 -2.52
C ALA A 14 55.55 -6.58 -3.41
N THR A 15 54.55 -7.24 -2.80
CA THR A 15 53.14 -6.93 -3.01
C THR A 15 52.46 -6.84 -1.65
N GLY A 16 51.85 -5.69 -1.38
CA GLY A 16 51.13 -5.41 -0.14
C GLY A 16 49.82 -6.18 -0.08
N ALA A 17 49.58 -6.86 1.03
CA ALA A 17 48.28 -7.38 1.41
C ALA A 17 47.82 -6.60 2.65
N THR A 18 46.87 -5.69 2.45
CA THR A 18 46.12 -5.06 3.55
C THR A 18 45.25 -6.11 4.22
N ALA A 19 45.33 -6.17 5.55
CA ALA A 19 44.58 -7.08 6.41
C ALA A 19 43.07 -7.03 6.10
N GLY A 20 42.51 -8.21 5.83
CA GLY A 20 41.08 -8.39 5.64
C GLY A 20 40.31 -8.25 6.96
N THR A 21 39.28 -7.41 6.93
CA THR A 21 38.21 -7.39 7.93
C THR A 21 37.51 -8.77 7.96
N PRO A 22 37.22 -9.35 9.12
CA PRO A 22 36.49 -10.61 9.18
C PRO A 22 35.10 -10.43 8.56
N ALA A 23 34.74 -11.37 7.67
CA ALA A 23 33.43 -11.43 7.06
C ALA A 23 32.35 -11.54 8.15
N VAL A 24 31.45 -10.56 8.17
CA VAL A 24 30.20 -10.63 8.92
C VAL A 24 29.41 -11.80 8.32
N PRO A 25 29.00 -12.81 9.12
CA PRO A 25 28.15 -13.87 8.62
C PRO A 25 26.85 -13.26 8.09
N PRO A 26 26.23 -13.83 7.04
CA PRO A 26 24.96 -13.34 6.53
C PRO A 26 23.98 -13.26 7.69
N SER A 27 23.42 -12.07 7.90
CA SER A 27 22.30 -11.87 8.81
C SER A 27 21.26 -12.93 8.50
N ALA A 28 20.80 -13.62 9.54
CA ALA A 28 19.68 -14.54 9.47
C ALA A 28 18.59 -13.91 8.59
N GLU A 29 18.13 -14.69 7.62
CA GLU A 29 17.01 -14.35 6.75
C GLU A 29 15.91 -13.72 7.63
N GLU A 30 15.53 -12.48 7.31
CA GLU A 30 14.31 -11.88 7.84
C GLU A 30 13.17 -12.78 7.38
N GLU A 31 12.82 -13.76 8.22
CA GLU A 31 11.54 -14.46 8.15
C GLU A 31 10.47 -13.37 8.08
N ASP A 32 9.76 -13.31 6.96
CA ASP A 32 8.54 -12.52 6.82
C ASP A 32 7.63 -12.91 7.99
N ALA A 33 7.66 -12.12 9.06
CA ALA A 33 6.88 -12.42 10.26
C ALA A 33 5.41 -12.46 9.85
N GLU A 34 4.83 -13.66 9.89
CA GLU A 34 3.42 -13.85 9.62
C GLU A 34 2.61 -12.95 10.58
N PRO A 35 1.57 -12.25 10.10
CA PRO A 35 0.75 -11.41 10.95
C PRO A 35 0.19 -12.27 12.10
N ARG A 36 0.40 -11.80 13.34
CA ARG A 36 -0.15 -12.46 14.52
C ARG A 36 -1.64 -12.14 14.59
N GLU A 37 -2.46 -13.15 14.34
CA GLU A 37 -3.91 -13.06 14.47
C GLU A 37 -4.33 -13.39 15.91
N ALA A 38 -5.01 -12.46 16.58
CA ALA A 38 -5.69 -12.76 17.84
C ALA A 38 -7.18 -13.01 17.55
N TYR A 39 -7.60 -14.26 17.70
CA TYR A 39 -9.01 -14.62 17.58
C TYR A 39 -9.74 -14.33 18.90
N ILE A 40 -10.55 -13.28 18.93
CA ILE A 40 -11.48 -13.06 20.05
C ILE A 40 -12.75 -13.86 19.74
N ALA A 41 -12.97 -14.93 20.49
CA ALA A 41 -14.13 -15.76 20.30
C ALA A 41 -15.43 -14.96 20.57
N ASN A 42 -16.36 -15.06 19.62
CA ASN A 42 -17.70 -14.46 19.63
C ASN A 42 -18.53 -14.60 20.95
N PRO A 43 -18.39 -15.62 21.83
CA PRO A 43 -19.17 -15.63 23.08
C PRO A 43 -18.80 -14.55 24.11
N GLU A 44 -17.64 -13.88 24.01
CA GLU A 44 -17.25 -12.83 24.96
C GLU A 44 -17.79 -11.44 24.61
N PHE A 45 -18.21 -11.21 23.36
CA PHE A 45 -18.92 -10.01 22.92
C PHE A 45 -20.44 -10.16 23.09
N ARG A 46 -20.89 -10.60 24.28
CA ARG A 46 -22.28 -10.32 24.67
C ARG A 46 -22.42 -8.81 24.91
N PRO A 47 -23.59 -8.21 24.68
CA PRO A 47 -23.86 -6.82 25.02
C PRO A 47 -23.87 -6.68 26.55
N TYR A 48 -22.69 -6.67 27.16
CA TYR A 48 -22.51 -6.22 28.52
C TYR A 48 -22.79 -4.71 28.50
N ARG A 49 -23.88 -4.32 29.14
CA ARG A 49 -24.23 -2.92 29.35
C ARG A 49 -23.24 -2.20 30.27
N ASP A 50 -22.31 -2.93 30.90
CA ASP A 50 -21.56 -2.45 32.05
C ASP A 50 -20.02 -2.53 31.91
N GLN A 51 -19.47 -2.93 30.74
CA GLN A 51 -18.01 -2.98 30.55
C GLN A 51 -17.56 -2.26 29.26
N ASP A 52 -17.03 -1.05 29.43
CA ASP A 52 -16.45 -0.20 28.37
C ASP A 52 -14.98 -0.55 28.07
N ARG A 53 -14.50 -1.70 28.53
CA ARG A 53 -13.09 -2.12 28.44
C ARG A 53 -12.99 -3.60 28.14
N LEU A 54 -12.20 -3.97 27.14
CA LEU A 54 -11.81 -5.34 26.84
C LEU A 54 -10.28 -5.43 26.88
N ALA A 55 -9.73 -6.25 27.77
CA ALA A 55 -8.29 -6.47 27.86
C ALA A 55 -7.92 -7.75 27.11
N VAL A 56 -7.04 -7.66 26.10
CA VAL A 56 -6.54 -8.78 25.31
C VAL A 56 -5.02 -8.70 25.27
N GLU A 57 -4.36 -9.67 25.90
CA GLU A 57 -2.90 -9.87 25.82
C GLU A 57 -2.00 -8.67 26.18
N GLY A 58 -2.51 -7.71 26.96
CA GLY A 58 -1.80 -6.49 27.34
C GLY A 58 -2.48 -5.23 26.81
N VAL A 59 -3.25 -5.35 25.71
CA VAL A 59 -4.03 -4.27 25.10
C VAL A 59 -5.36 -4.10 25.81
N THR A 60 -5.59 -2.95 26.42
CA THR A 60 -6.94 -2.55 26.83
C THR A 60 -7.61 -1.80 25.67
N LEU A 61 -8.64 -2.40 25.07
CA LEU A 61 -9.56 -1.77 24.14
C LEU A 61 -10.66 -1.05 24.93
N ILE A 62 -10.73 0.28 24.82
CA ILE A 62 -11.79 1.07 25.45
C ILE A 62 -12.86 1.35 24.40
N ARG A 63 -14.11 0.94 24.67
CA ARG A 63 -15.27 1.27 23.84
C ARG A 63 -15.73 2.68 24.18
N VAL A 64 -15.60 3.60 23.24
CA VAL A 64 -16.09 4.97 23.36
C VAL A 64 -17.34 5.10 22.50
N ARG A 65 -18.50 5.25 23.14
CA ARG A 65 -19.76 5.57 22.45
C ARG A 65 -19.95 7.08 22.40
N ARG A 66 -20.25 7.61 21.20
CA ARG A 66 -20.75 8.99 21.05
C ARG A 66 -22.27 8.98 20.90
N SER A 67 -22.90 10.14 21.15
CA SER A 67 -24.35 10.34 21.09
C SER A 67 -25.00 10.03 19.73
N GLU A 68 -24.18 9.91 18.68
CA GLU A 68 -24.56 9.68 17.28
C GLU A 68 -24.39 8.23 16.82
N HIS A 69 -24.29 7.27 17.76
CA HIS A 69 -24.10 5.83 17.48
C HIS A 69 -22.76 5.46 16.84
N SER A 70 -21.77 6.36 16.86
CA SER A 70 -20.40 5.99 16.53
C SER A 70 -19.72 5.31 17.72
N GLU A 71 -19.16 4.12 17.48
CA GLU A 71 -18.34 3.37 18.42
C GLU A 71 -16.87 3.46 18.00
N ALA A 72 -15.97 3.73 18.94
CA ALA A 72 -14.53 3.64 18.72
C ALA A 72 -13.91 2.69 19.76
N LEU A 73 -12.94 1.87 19.33
CA LEU A 73 -12.12 1.06 20.23
C LEU A 73 -10.73 1.70 20.35
N VAL A 74 -10.28 1.92 21.58
CA VAL A 74 -8.99 2.56 21.87
C VAL A 74 -8.05 1.55 22.52
N ALA A 75 -6.97 1.17 21.83
CA ALA A 75 -5.94 0.28 22.36
C ALA A 75 -4.96 1.02 23.28
N ARG A 76 -4.76 0.53 24.52
CA ARG A 76 -3.72 0.95 25.45
C ARG A 76 -2.86 -0.25 25.83
N GLU A 77 -1.54 -0.17 25.61
CA GLU A 77 -0.57 -1.20 26.00
C GLU A 77 0.68 -0.59 26.66
N GLU A 78 1.42 -1.36 27.45
CA GLU A 78 2.52 -0.87 28.29
C GLU A 78 3.91 -0.91 27.61
N THR A 79 4.08 -1.60 26.49
CA THR A 79 5.40 -1.78 25.84
C THR A 79 5.33 -1.78 24.31
N GLY A 80 5.84 -0.73 23.64
CA GLY A 80 6.15 -0.75 22.20
C GLY A 80 5.14 -0.11 21.23
N TRP A 81 5.53 -0.10 19.94
CA TRP A 81 4.73 0.34 18.78
C TRP A 81 4.17 -0.89 18.07
N GLU A 82 2.85 -1.09 18.10
CA GLU A 82 2.15 -2.08 17.28
C GLU A 82 0.91 -1.41 16.66
N HIS A 83 0.65 -1.69 15.38
CA HIS A 83 -0.55 -1.21 14.68
C HIS A 83 -1.63 -2.27 14.75
N VAL A 84 -2.84 -1.88 15.16
CA VAL A 84 -3.97 -2.80 15.33
C VAL A 84 -5.02 -2.52 14.25
N ILE A 85 -5.43 -3.56 13.52
CA ILE A 85 -6.57 -3.53 12.61
C ILE A 85 -7.68 -4.40 13.11
N LEU A 86 -8.88 -3.86 13.26
CA LEU A 86 -10.06 -4.65 13.59
C LEU A 86 -10.83 -4.96 12.30
N GLU A 87 -10.88 -6.18 11.77
CA GLU A 87 -11.78 -6.58 10.65
C GLU A 87 -12.96 -7.41 11.17
N GLY A 88 -14.20 -6.92 11.07
CA GLY A 88 -15.39 -7.75 11.33
C GLY A 88 -15.31 -8.61 12.60
N TYR A 89 -14.80 -8.03 13.71
CA TYR A 89 -14.47 -8.64 15.02
C TYR A 89 -13.08 -9.29 15.22
N ARG A 90 -12.18 -9.25 14.24
CA ARG A 90 -10.81 -9.81 14.32
C ARG A 90 -9.78 -8.71 14.50
N LEU A 91 -8.81 -8.89 15.39
CA LEU A 91 -7.69 -7.96 15.53
C LEU A 91 -6.45 -8.51 14.80
N PHE A 92 -5.94 -7.75 13.83
CA PHE A 92 -4.66 -7.96 13.18
C PHE A 92 -3.64 -7.01 13.77
N PHE A 93 -2.55 -7.58 14.27
CA PHE A 93 -1.40 -6.83 14.74
C PHE A 93 -0.37 -6.80 13.62
N TYR A 94 -0.13 -5.63 13.04
CA TYR A 94 0.96 -5.46 12.08
C TYR A 94 2.24 -5.22 12.86
N ASN A 95 2.87 -6.32 13.28
CA ASN A 95 4.18 -6.31 13.95
C ASN A 95 5.34 -6.00 12.97
N GLN A 96 5.06 -5.95 11.66
CA GLN A 96 6.07 -5.64 10.64
C GLN A 96 6.53 -4.19 10.67
N ALA A 97 5.69 -3.29 11.18
CA ALA A 97 6.06 -1.90 11.35
C ALA A 97 6.58 -1.67 12.78
N ARG A 98 7.87 -1.91 13.00
CA ARG A 98 8.61 -1.38 14.18
C ARG A 98 8.67 0.16 14.21
N GLN A 99 7.93 0.81 13.31
CA GLN A 99 7.92 2.23 13.03
C GLN A 99 6.49 2.76 13.18
N PRO A 100 6.30 3.99 13.70
CA PRO A 100 4.98 4.59 13.78
C PRO A 100 4.45 4.95 12.39
N LEU A 101 3.13 5.08 12.23
CA LEU A 101 2.52 5.56 10.99
C LEU A 101 3.02 6.97 10.64
N ARG A 102 3.32 7.77 11.66
CA ARG A 102 4.02 9.05 11.58
C ARG A 102 4.71 9.35 12.91
N PRO A 103 5.84 10.07 12.91
CA PRO A 103 6.69 10.28 14.10
C PRO A 103 6.11 11.33 15.06
N VAL A 104 4.98 11.05 15.69
CA VAL A 104 4.41 11.89 16.76
C VAL A 104 4.10 11.09 18.03
N PRO A 105 4.03 11.75 19.20
CA PRO A 105 3.53 11.09 20.41
C PRO A 105 2.12 10.54 20.24
N GLY A 106 1.84 9.44 20.94
CA GLY A 106 0.57 8.71 20.82
C GLY A 106 0.73 7.45 19.99
N ARG A 107 -0.38 6.89 19.54
CA ARG A 107 -0.43 5.62 18.78
C ARG A 107 -1.36 5.74 17.61
N HIS A 108 -1.16 4.88 16.62
CA HIS A 108 -2.03 4.75 15.48
C HIS A 108 -2.76 3.41 15.51
N VAL A 109 -4.04 3.45 15.16
CA VAL A 109 -4.93 2.27 15.05
C VAL A 109 -5.63 2.37 13.71
N VAL A 110 -5.67 1.30 12.93
CA VAL A 110 -6.31 1.29 11.60
C VAL A 110 -7.49 0.33 11.63
N VAL A 111 -8.70 0.77 11.92
CA VAL A 111 -9.88 -0.11 12.02
C VAL A 111 -10.38 -0.50 10.63
N ALA A 112 -10.67 -1.77 10.37
CA ALA A 112 -11.25 -2.24 9.11
C ALA A 112 -12.71 -2.65 9.26
N ASP A 113 -13.61 -1.90 8.64
CA ASP A 113 -15.02 -2.23 8.60
C ASP A 113 -15.32 -3.05 7.33
N TRP A 114 -16.10 -4.11 7.51
CA TRP A 114 -16.52 -4.99 6.42
C TRP A 114 -18.03 -4.88 6.25
N SER A 115 -18.47 -4.49 5.05
CA SER A 115 -19.88 -4.21 4.80
C SER A 115 -20.77 -5.46 4.66
N GLY A 116 -20.19 -6.66 4.65
CA GLY A 116 -20.96 -7.91 4.55
C GLY A 116 -21.29 -8.38 3.12
N GLY A 117 -20.71 -7.74 2.10
CA GLY A 117 -20.95 -8.06 0.69
C GLY A 117 -20.35 -9.39 0.21
N VAL A 118 -20.73 -9.81 -1.00
CA VAL A 118 -20.19 -11.02 -1.68
C VAL A 118 -18.72 -10.85 -2.13
N HIS A 119 -18.20 -9.63 -2.05
CA HIS A 119 -16.80 -9.28 -2.30
C HIS A 119 -16.17 -8.66 -1.05
N CYS A 120 -14.86 -8.44 -1.11
CA CYS A 120 -14.01 -7.98 -0.02
C CYS A 120 -14.21 -6.50 0.36
N CYS A 121 -15.44 -5.97 0.38
CA CYS A 121 -15.74 -4.55 0.61
C CYS A 121 -15.23 -4.07 1.98
N PHE A 122 -14.03 -3.50 2.00
CA PHE A 122 -13.35 -3.02 3.20
C PHE A 122 -13.24 -1.50 3.23
N ASP A 123 -13.62 -0.93 4.37
CA ASP A 123 -13.40 0.47 4.72
C ASP A 123 -12.40 0.54 5.89
N TYR A 124 -11.33 1.32 5.75
CA TYR A 124 -10.30 1.45 6.78
C TYR A 124 -10.34 2.83 7.42
N TYR A 125 -10.38 2.91 8.75
CA TYR A 125 -10.35 4.14 9.53
C TYR A 125 -9.01 4.28 10.24
N VAL A 126 -8.25 5.32 9.91
CA VAL A 126 -6.98 5.62 10.57
C VAL A 126 -7.25 6.53 11.77
N LEU A 127 -6.87 6.08 12.96
CA LEU A 127 -7.09 6.77 14.22
C LEU A 127 -5.75 7.07 14.89
N HIS A 128 -5.60 8.28 15.41
CA HIS A 128 -4.51 8.67 16.31
C HIS A 128 -5.03 8.78 17.73
N VAL A 129 -4.39 8.07 18.64
CA VAL A 129 -4.74 7.98 20.06
C VAL A 129 -3.62 8.63 20.88
N SER A 130 -3.95 9.65 21.65
CA SER A 130 -2.99 10.31 22.56
C SER A 130 -3.63 10.49 23.94
N GLY A 131 -3.21 9.67 24.91
CA GLY A 131 -3.84 9.61 26.22
C GLY A 131 -5.30 9.14 26.10
N THR A 132 -6.25 10.00 26.48
CA THR A 132 -7.70 9.76 26.34
C THR A 132 -8.31 10.35 25.07
N GLN A 133 -7.52 11.06 24.25
CA GLN A 133 -7.99 11.68 23.03
C GLN A 133 -7.86 10.75 21.84
N VAL A 134 -8.93 10.63 21.04
CA VAL A 134 -8.97 9.87 19.79
C VAL A 134 -9.34 10.82 18.66
N ARG A 135 -8.47 10.90 17.65
CA ARG A 135 -8.71 11.68 16.43
C ARG A 135 -8.66 10.77 15.21
N ARG A 136 -9.70 10.84 14.37
CA ARG A 136 -9.64 10.21 13.05
C ARG A 136 -8.72 11.02 12.15
N GLU A 137 -7.71 10.36 11.61
CA GLU A 137 -6.73 10.90 10.68
C GLU A 137 -7.04 10.53 9.24
N GLY A 138 -7.86 9.51 9.00
CA GLY A 138 -8.21 9.13 7.64
C GLY A 138 -9.35 8.14 7.60
N MET A 139 -9.97 8.04 6.43
CA MET A 139 -10.86 6.96 6.05
C MET A 139 -10.52 6.57 4.61
N ILE A 140 -10.33 5.28 4.37
CA ILE A 140 -9.91 4.70 3.09
C ILE A 140 -10.97 3.68 2.71
N ARG A 141 -11.74 3.96 1.67
CA ARG A 141 -12.62 2.94 1.08
C ARG A 141 -11.80 2.15 0.08
N ALA A 142 -11.36 0.97 0.49
CA ALA A 142 -10.55 0.12 -0.37
C ALA A 142 -11.40 -0.71 -1.34
N GLY A 143 -12.73 -0.70 -1.15
CA GLY A 143 -13.64 -1.49 -1.96
C GLY A 143 -13.22 -2.95 -1.87
N ASP A 144 -12.96 -3.57 -3.01
CA ASP A 144 -12.61 -4.99 -3.09
C ASP A 144 -11.13 -5.32 -2.78
N CYS A 145 -10.38 -4.39 -2.18
CA CYS A 145 -8.96 -4.54 -1.89
C CYS A 145 -8.66 -4.52 -0.40
N GLY A 146 -7.65 -5.30 0.00
CA GLY A 146 -7.04 -5.19 1.32
C GLY A 146 -6.15 -3.96 1.45
N LEU A 147 -5.81 -3.61 2.69
CA LEU A 147 -4.84 -2.56 3.02
C LEU A 147 -3.45 -3.14 3.29
N ARG A 148 -2.43 -2.49 2.74
CA ARG A 148 -1.02 -2.73 3.07
C ARG A 148 -0.40 -1.50 3.69
N VAL A 149 0.65 -1.68 4.50
CA VAL A 149 1.39 -0.60 5.15
C VAL A 149 2.87 -0.74 4.82
N ALA A 150 3.53 0.35 4.41
CA ALA A 150 4.96 0.36 4.10
C ALA A 150 5.55 1.78 4.16
N ASP A 151 6.82 1.92 4.54
CA ASP A 151 7.59 3.16 4.35
C ASP A 151 8.16 3.15 2.91
N ILE A 152 7.47 3.80 1.97
CA ILE A 152 7.75 3.69 0.54
C ILE A 152 8.87 4.64 0.13
N ASP A 153 8.98 5.79 0.78
CA ASP A 153 10.01 6.80 0.50
C ASP A 153 11.13 6.88 1.54
N GLN A 154 11.12 5.97 2.54
CA GLN A 154 12.13 5.80 3.58
C GLN A 154 12.26 7.04 4.48
N ASP A 155 11.14 7.73 4.72
CA ASP A 155 11.11 8.94 5.55
C ASP A 155 10.80 8.67 7.03
N GLY A 156 10.59 7.40 7.40
CA GLY A 156 10.25 6.95 8.75
C GLY A 156 8.77 7.12 9.12
N SER A 157 7.94 7.56 8.17
CA SER A 157 6.49 7.50 8.22
C SER A 157 6.00 6.38 7.31
N LEU A 158 4.84 5.81 7.61
CA LEU A 158 4.29 4.72 6.82
C LEU A 158 3.16 5.24 5.92
N GLU A 159 3.23 4.88 4.64
CA GLU A 159 2.13 4.98 3.70
C GLU A 159 1.20 3.78 3.82
N LEU A 160 -0.07 4.04 3.51
CA LEU A 160 -1.10 3.01 3.40
C LEU A 160 -1.37 2.78 1.91
N ILE A 161 -1.39 1.53 1.48
CA ILE A 161 -1.61 1.15 0.09
C ILE A 161 -2.89 0.33 0.01
N ALA A 162 -3.88 0.86 -0.69
CA ALA A 162 -5.09 0.13 -1.07
C ALA A 162 -5.17 0.07 -2.60
N CYS A 163 -6.37 -0.08 -3.17
CA CYS A 163 -6.59 0.09 -4.59
C CYS A 163 -7.78 1.00 -4.88
N ASP A 164 -7.82 1.48 -6.11
CA ASP A 164 -8.95 2.10 -6.74
C ASP A 164 -9.75 1.01 -7.47
N SER A 165 -10.88 0.63 -6.89
CA SER A 165 -11.77 -0.40 -7.45
C SER A 165 -12.82 0.19 -8.40
N ARG A 166 -12.77 1.48 -8.74
CA ARG A 166 -13.78 2.11 -9.62
C ARG A 166 -13.90 1.50 -11.01
N PHE A 167 -12.84 0.83 -11.46
CA PHE A 167 -12.79 0.15 -12.75
C PHE A 167 -13.30 -1.31 -12.66
N ALA A 168 -13.73 -1.76 -11.48
CA ALA A 168 -14.37 -3.06 -11.31
C ALA A 168 -15.60 -3.15 -12.22
N TYR A 169 -15.71 -4.25 -12.97
CA TYR A 169 -16.77 -4.52 -13.94
C TYR A 169 -16.81 -3.57 -15.16
N GLY A 170 -15.84 -2.66 -15.29
CA GLY A 170 -15.71 -1.80 -16.46
C GLY A 170 -15.24 -2.57 -17.70
N PHE A 171 -15.37 -1.94 -18.86
CA PHE A 171 -14.80 -2.39 -20.13
C PHE A 171 -15.27 -3.77 -20.64
N ASP A 172 -16.44 -4.23 -20.19
CA ASP A 172 -16.99 -5.58 -20.43
C ASP A 172 -16.11 -6.70 -19.82
N LEU A 173 -15.56 -6.44 -18.64
CA LEU A 173 -14.72 -7.38 -17.89
C LEU A 173 -15.45 -7.94 -16.69
N SER A 174 -15.17 -9.20 -16.35
CA SER A 174 -15.54 -9.73 -15.04
C SER A 174 -14.71 -9.06 -13.94
N PHE A 175 -15.14 -9.19 -12.69
CA PHE A 175 -14.36 -8.69 -11.55
C PHE A 175 -12.92 -9.22 -11.54
N ALA A 176 -12.73 -10.51 -11.79
CA ALA A 176 -11.41 -11.16 -11.80
C ALA A 176 -10.45 -10.62 -12.88
N GLU A 177 -11.00 -9.98 -13.91
CA GLU A 177 -10.25 -9.40 -15.02
C GLU A 177 -10.13 -7.88 -14.91
N SER A 178 -10.87 -7.28 -13.98
CA SER A 178 -10.90 -5.84 -13.82
C SER A 178 -9.57 -5.33 -13.27
N PRO A 179 -9.09 -4.17 -13.76
CA PRO A 179 -7.87 -3.58 -13.26
C PRO A 179 -8.10 -2.98 -11.86
N LEU A 180 -7.35 -3.46 -10.87
CA LEU A 180 -7.31 -2.89 -9.52
C LEU A 180 -6.02 -2.07 -9.36
N ILE A 181 -6.15 -0.74 -9.40
CA ILE A 181 -4.99 0.16 -9.48
C ILE A 181 -4.58 0.62 -8.09
N PRO A 182 -3.32 0.48 -7.65
CA PRO A 182 -2.90 0.90 -6.32
C PRO A 182 -3.20 2.38 -6.04
N LEU A 183 -3.70 2.67 -4.83
CA LEU A 183 -3.78 4.00 -4.26
C LEU A 183 -2.83 4.07 -3.07
N VAL A 184 -1.98 5.10 -3.05
CA VAL A 184 -1.01 5.32 -1.98
C VAL A 184 -1.50 6.49 -1.15
N TYR A 185 -1.79 6.26 0.12
CA TYR A 185 -2.21 7.28 1.06
C TYR A 185 -1.04 7.65 1.97
N ALA A 186 -0.71 8.92 1.99
CA ALA A 186 0.31 9.49 2.85
C ALA A 186 -0.32 10.50 3.80
N PHE A 187 0.29 10.69 4.98
CA PHE A 187 -0.17 11.71 5.91
C PHE A 187 0.19 13.11 5.38
N ARG A 188 -0.81 13.97 5.22
CA ARG A 188 -0.69 15.35 4.76
C ARG A 188 -1.44 16.27 5.71
N ASP A 189 -0.75 17.29 6.22
CA ASP A 189 -1.24 18.29 7.17
C ASP A 189 -1.95 17.72 8.40
N ARG A 190 -3.21 17.29 8.24
CA ARG A 190 -4.11 16.82 9.30
C ARG A 190 -4.62 15.39 9.12
N GLY A 191 -4.26 14.70 8.03
CA GLY A 191 -4.79 13.36 7.77
C GLY A 191 -4.17 12.61 6.59
N TYR A 192 -4.50 11.34 6.47
CA TYR A 192 -4.13 10.49 5.33
C TYR A 192 -4.92 10.88 4.08
N ALA A 193 -4.21 11.12 2.99
CA ALA A 193 -4.78 11.42 1.68
C ALA A 193 -4.04 10.70 0.56
N ALA A 194 -4.77 10.34 -0.50
CA ALA A 194 -4.18 9.68 -1.65
C ALA A 194 -3.21 10.63 -2.38
N ASP A 195 -1.98 10.17 -2.61
CA ASP A 195 -0.88 10.96 -3.17
C ASP A 195 0.01 10.13 -4.10
N ASN A 196 -0.62 9.43 -5.04
CA ASN A 196 0.07 8.57 -6.01
C ASN A 196 1.18 9.30 -6.78
N ARG A 197 1.06 10.63 -6.94
CA ARG A 197 2.03 11.47 -7.64
C ARG A 197 3.39 11.53 -6.93
N ARG A 198 3.43 11.48 -5.59
CA ARG A 198 4.70 11.41 -4.86
C ARG A 198 5.34 10.03 -4.91
N TYR A 199 4.54 8.98 -5.15
CA TYR A 199 5.01 7.60 -5.13
C TYR A 199 4.94 6.89 -6.50
N PRO A 200 5.48 7.47 -7.60
CA PRO A 200 5.44 6.85 -8.92
C PRO A 200 6.23 5.53 -8.97
N GLN A 201 7.13 5.28 -8.01
CA GLN A 201 7.87 4.03 -7.85
C GLN A 201 6.96 2.82 -7.62
N VAL A 202 5.80 3.00 -6.98
CA VAL A 202 4.81 1.92 -6.75
C VAL A 202 4.31 1.34 -8.08
N PHE A 203 4.30 2.14 -9.13
CA PHE A 203 3.85 1.73 -10.46
C PHE A 203 4.95 1.13 -11.32
N ARG A 204 6.23 1.28 -10.98
CA ARG A 204 7.35 0.83 -11.84
C ARG A 204 7.29 -0.67 -12.11
N TYR A 205 7.17 -1.47 -11.05
CA TYR A 205 7.07 -2.93 -11.17
C TYR A 205 5.79 -3.35 -11.90
N ARG A 206 4.65 -2.72 -11.57
CA ARG A 206 3.35 -3.00 -12.21
C ARG A 206 3.40 -2.73 -13.71
N ILE A 207 3.89 -1.55 -14.13
CA ILE A 207 4.03 -1.20 -15.55
C ILE A 207 4.95 -2.18 -16.27
N ALA A 208 6.09 -2.57 -15.66
CA ALA A 208 6.99 -3.56 -16.25
C ALA A 208 6.31 -4.93 -16.42
N ARG A 209 5.59 -5.39 -15.40
CA ARG A 209 4.84 -6.65 -15.43
C ARG A 209 3.74 -6.65 -16.47
N GLU A 210 2.94 -5.58 -16.55
CA GLU A 210 1.86 -5.49 -17.54
C GLU A 210 2.41 -5.37 -18.98
N ARG A 211 3.58 -4.75 -19.19
CA ARG A 211 4.26 -4.81 -20.50
C ARG A 211 4.68 -6.24 -20.88
N GLN A 212 5.22 -7.00 -19.93
CA GLN A 212 5.57 -8.40 -20.16
C GLN A 212 4.33 -9.26 -20.46
N ARG A 213 3.26 -9.08 -19.70
CA ARG A 213 1.97 -9.76 -19.94
C ARG A 213 1.38 -9.42 -21.30
N LEU A 214 1.48 -8.16 -21.74
CA LEU A 214 0.99 -7.73 -23.04
C LEU A 214 1.79 -8.40 -24.16
N ALA A 215 3.12 -8.37 -24.06
CA ALA A 215 3.99 -9.04 -25.03
C ALA A 215 3.72 -10.56 -25.11
N ALA A 216 3.54 -11.21 -23.96
CA ALA A 216 3.19 -12.63 -23.89
C ALA A 216 1.81 -12.92 -24.53
N ALA A 217 0.81 -12.08 -24.26
CA ALA A 217 -0.52 -12.23 -24.85
C ALA A 217 -0.49 -12.03 -26.38
N GLU A 218 0.28 -11.04 -26.88
CA GLU A 218 0.48 -10.83 -28.32
C GLU A 218 1.19 -12.02 -28.98
N GLN A 219 2.22 -12.56 -28.33
CA GLN A 219 2.94 -13.75 -28.82
C GLN A 219 2.03 -14.98 -28.87
N ALA A 220 1.21 -15.18 -27.83
CA ALA A 220 0.24 -16.27 -27.75
C ALA A 220 -0.99 -16.05 -28.66
N ARG A 221 -1.13 -14.85 -29.26
CA ARG A 221 -2.32 -14.41 -30.01
C ARG A 221 -3.60 -14.47 -29.17
N ASP A 222 -3.49 -14.27 -27.86
CA ASP A 222 -4.61 -14.19 -26.94
C ASP A 222 -5.19 -12.77 -26.96
N ALA A 223 -6.23 -12.58 -27.78
CA ALA A 223 -6.87 -11.28 -27.96
C ALA A 223 -7.53 -10.77 -26.67
N ARG A 224 -8.10 -11.67 -25.83
CA ARG A 224 -8.78 -11.26 -24.59
C ARG A 224 -7.76 -10.77 -23.58
N MET A 225 -6.68 -11.52 -23.38
CA MET A 225 -5.61 -11.13 -22.46
C MET A 225 -4.87 -9.87 -22.94
N ALA A 226 -4.64 -9.72 -24.24
CA ALA A 226 -4.04 -8.51 -24.80
C ALA A 226 -4.91 -7.27 -24.53
N ARG A 227 -6.24 -7.40 -24.67
CA ARG A 227 -7.20 -6.34 -24.36
C ARG A 227 -7.14 -5.94 -22.88
N ILE A 228 -7.31 -6.91 -21.98
CA ILE A 228 -7.27 -6.71 -20.51
C ILE A 228 -5.96 -6.03 -20.10
N THR A 229 -4.84 -6.58 -20.56
CA THR A 229 -3.51 -6.09 -20.18
C THR A 229 -3.22 -4.71 -20.74
N THR A 230 -3.73 -4.37 -21.94
CA THR A 230 -3.58 -3.02 -22.49
C THR A 230 -4.29 -1.99 -21.62
N ILE A 231 -5.51 -2.27 -21.17
CA ILE A 231 -6.27 -1.36 -20.28
C ILE A 231 -5.54 -1.19 -18.95
N SER A 232 -5.18 -2.31 -18.32
CA SER A 232 -4.41 -2.36 -17.06
C SER A 232 -3.11 -1.55 -17.14
N LEU A 233 -2.32 -1.76 -18.21
CA LEU A 233 -1.08 -1.04 -18.45
C LEU A 233 -1.29 0.47 -18.55
N VAL A 234 -2.30 0.89 -19.31
CA VAL A 234 -2.62 2.32 -19.53
C VAL A 234 -3.04 2.98 -18.22
N LEU A 235 -3.88 2.33 -17.41
CA LEU A 235 -4.29 2.84 -16.11
C LEU A 235 -3.10 2.98 -15.15
N HIS A 236 -2.21 1.99 -15.06
CA HIS A 236 -0.99 2.13 -14.24
C HIS A 236 -0.10 3.28 -14.70
N MET A 237 0.04 3.51 -16.02
CA MET A 237 0.78 4.65 -16.54
C MET A 237 0.12 5.98 -16.20
N LEU A 238 -1.21 6.06 -16.29
CA LEU A 238 -1.99 7.25 -15.93
C LEU A 238 -1.82 7.58 -14.45
N TYR A 239 -1.96 6.60 -13.54
CA TYR A 239 -1.78 6.79 -12.10
C TYR A 239 -0.33 7.13 -11.74
N ALA A 240 0.65 6.67 -12.53
CA ALA A 240 2.06 7.06 -12.39
C ALA A 240 2.38 8.47 -12.94
N GLY A 241 1.40 9.19 -13.49
CA GLY A 241 1.59 10.52 -14.09
C GLY A 241 2.21 10.49 -15.50
N ARG A 242 2.31 9.32 -16.13
CA ARG A 242 2.91 9.12 -17.47
C ARG A 242 1.87 9.27 -18.57
N VAL A 243 1.17 10.40 -18.58
CA VAL A 243 -0.05 10.62 -19.39
C VAL A 243 0.19 10.47 -20.89
N THR A 244 1.21 11.15 -21.43
CA THR A 244 1.56 11.04 -22.86
C THR A 244 1.84 9.60 -23.24
N GLU A 245 2.65 8.91 -22.45
CA GLU A 245 3.02 7.52 -22.73
C GLU A 245 1.84 6.56 -22.64
N ALA A 246 0.93 6.77 -21.67
CA ALA A 246 -0.28 5.98 -21.52
C ALA A 246 -1.13 6.05 -22.79
N TRP A 247 -1.42 7.27 -23.27
CA TRP A 247 -2.28 7.45 -24.43
C TRP A 247 -1.61 7.04 -25.75
N CYS A 248 -0.30 7.22 -25.89
CA CYS A 248 0.44 6.70 -27.03
C CYS A 248 0.48 5.17 -27.05
N THR A 249 0.63 4.54 -25.87
CA THR A 249 0.57 3.09 -25.73
C THR A 249 -0.83 2.58 -26.07
N PHE A 250 -1.88 3.20 -25.53
CA PHE A 250 -3.27 2.86 -25.86
C PHE A 250 -3.54 2.96 -27.37
N GLY A 251 -3.12 4.06 -28.01
CA GLY A 251 -3.32 4.27 -29.45
C GLY A 251 -2.64 3.21 -30.34
N ARG A 252 -1.49 2.68 -29.92
CA ARG A 252 -0.77 1.62 -30.65
C ARG A 252 -1.27 0.21 -30.33
N ALA A 253 -1.51 -0.08 -29.05
CA ALA A 253 -1.77 -1.44 -28.57
C ALA A 253 -3.26 -1.81 -28.61
N TYR A 254 -4.17 -0.86 -28.41
CA TYR A 254 -5.61 -1.12 -28.38
C TYR A 254 -6.20 -1.11 -29.79
N ARG A 255 -6.42 -2.29 -30.38
CA ARG A 255 -6.81 -2.45 -31.80
C ARG A 255 -8.29 -2.80 -32.02
N TRP A 256 -9.09 -2.88 -30.95
CA TRP A 256 -10.49 -3.27 -31.02
C TRP A 256 -11.40 -2.11 -31.45
N ALA A 257 -12.57 -2.44 -32.03
CA ALA A 257 -13.49 -1.48 -32.62
C ALA A 257 -14.04 -0.45 -31.63
N ASP A 258 -14.15 -0.83 -30.35
CA ASP A 258 -14.63 -0.02 -29.24
C ASP A 258 -13.56 0.86 -28.59
N ARG A 259 -12.40 1.02 -29.23
CA ARG A 259 -11.29 1.86 -28.76
C ARG A 259 -11.72 3.25 -28.26
N ALA A 260 -12.64 3.90 -28.98
CA ALA A 260 -13.14 5.21 -28.61
C ALA A 260 -14.00 5.16 -27.34
N ALA A 261 -14.86 4.14 -27.21
CA ALA A 261 -15.72 3.94 -26.05
C ALA A 261 -14.89 3.63 -24.80
N VAL A 262 -13.93 2.69 -24.89
CA VAL A 262 -13.04 2.34 -23.78
C VAL A 262 -12.20 3.53 -23.32
N ARG A 263 -11.68 4.34 -24.26
CA ARG A 263 -10.98 5.57 -23.91
C ARG A 263 -11.88 6.55 -23.15
N GLN A 264 -13.11 6.71 -23.61
CA GLN A 264 -14.07 7.60 -22.97
C GLN A 264 -14.44 7.11 -21.57
N GLU A 265 -14.69 5.81 -21.40
CA GLU A 265 -14.97 5.18 -20.12
C GLU A 265 -13.81 5.37 -19.12
N ILE A 266 -12.56 5.18 -19.54
CA ILE A 266 -11.38 5.49 -18.70
C ILE A 266 -11.43 6.95 -18.22
N LEU A 267 -11.70 7.89 -19.12
CA LEU A 267 -11.74 9.32 -18.77
C LEU A 267 -12.94 9.67 -17.89
N GLU A 268 -14.07 8.99 -18.04
CA GLU A 268 -15.26 9.17 -17.20
C GLU A 268 -15.01 8.65 -15.78
N GLU A 269 -14.47 7.44 -15.64
CA GLU A 269 -14.13 6.88 -14.33
C GLU A 269 -13.06 7.70 -13.62
N LEU A 270 -12.03 8.18 -14.33
CA LEU A 270 -11.01 9.08 -13.75
C LEU A 270 -11.59 10.42 -13.26
N ARG A 271 -12.70 10.90 -13.86
CA ARG A 271 -13.38 12.12 -13.43
C ARG A 271 -14.32 11.90 -12.26
N ARG A 272 -14.77 10.67 -12.03
CA ARG A 272 -15.61 10.40 -10.86
C ARG A 272 -14.80 10.70 -9.60
N PRO A 273 -15.41 11.26 -8.55
CA PRO A 273 -14.78 11.20 -7.24
C PRO A 273 -14.63 9.72 -6.83
N PRO A 274 -13.52 9.33 -6.16
CA PRO A 274 -13.31 7.96 -5.69
C PRO A 274 -14.51 7.43 -4.93
N ASP A 275 -15.21 8.35 -4.26
CA ASP A 275 -16.51 8.11 -3.69
C ASP A 275 -17.44 9.32 -3.86
N PRO A 276 -18.56 9.18 -4.59
CA PRO A 276 -19.51 10.29 -4.77
C PRO A 276 -20.39 10.57 -3.55
N ASP A 277 -20.47 9.64 -2.59
CA ASP A 277 -21.44 9.67 -1.50
C ASP A 277 -20.85 10.15 -0.16
N ASP A 278 -19.52 10.26 -0.04
CA ASP A 278 -18.87 10.86 1.12
C ASP A 278 -17.79 11.91 0.75
N PRO A 279 -18.15 13.21 0.71
CA PRO A 279 -17.21 14.30 0.38
C PRO A 279 -16.12 14.51 1.45
N ARG A 280 -16.15 13.75 2.56
CA ARG A 280 -15.13 13.78 3.61
C ARG A 280 -13.97 12.81 3.34
N LEU A 281 -14.10 11.95 2.32
CA LEU A 281 -13.03 11.05 1.93
C LEU A 281 -11.91 11.81 1.21
N PRO A 282 -10.66 11.33 1.29
CA PRO A 282 -9.56 11.97 0.59
C PRO A 282 -9.83 11.89 -0.91
N ILE A 283 -9.91 13.04 -1.56
CA ILE A 283 -9.96 13.13 -3.02
C ILE A 283 -8.66 12.51 -3.54
N VAL A 284 -8.76 11.44 -4.33
CA VAL A 284 -7.64 11.01 -5.17
C VAL A 284 -7.53 12.06 -6.26
N ASP A 285 -6.58 12.97 -6.13
CA ASP A 285 -6.31 13.97 -7.17
C ASP A 285 -5.70 13.29 -8.38
N LEU A 286 -6.55 12.93 -9.35
CA LEU A 286 -6.16 12.41 -10.65
C LEU A 286 -6.28 13.47 -11.75
N ALA A 287 -6.37 14.77 -11.40
CA ALA A 287 -6.48 15.83 -12.40
C ALA A 287 -5.30 15.82 -13.37
N TYR A 288 -4.12 15.42 -12.89
CA TYR A 288 -2.94 15.22 -13.74
C TYR A 288 -3.16 14.12 -14.78
N ALA A 289 -3.85 13.03 -14.46
CA ALA A 289 -4.12 11.92 -15.38
C ALA A 289 -5.06 12.33 -16.54
N LEU A 290 -5.83 13.40 -16.34
CA LEU A 290 -6.74 13.98 -17.32
C LEU A 290 -6.09 15.06 -18.21
N ALA A 291 -4.82 15.38 -17.98
CA ALA A 291 -4.11 16.35 -18.81
C ALA A 291 -4.09 15.91 -20.29
N PRO A 292 -4.14 16.86 -21.25
CA PRO A 292 -3.96 16.52 -22.65
C PRO A 292 -2.62 15.81 -22.87
N PRO A 293 -2.58 14.68 -23.61
CA PRO A 293 -1.31 14.03 -23.91
C PRO A 293 -0.44 14.95 -24.77
N GLY A 294 0.87 14.91 -24.52
CA GLY A 294 1.86 15.48 -25.44
C GLY A 294 1.96 14.70 -26.75
N ARG A 295 2.97 15.01 -27.56
CA ARG A 295 3.24 14.26 -28.79
C ARG A 295 3.79 12.88 -28.48
N CYS A 296 3.34 11.88 -29.23
CA CYS A 296 3.93 10.56 -29.18
C CYS A 296 5.35 10.60 -29.77
N PRO A 297 6.33 9.96 -29.10
CA PRO A 297 7.64 9.73 -29.68
C PRO A 297 7.57 8.75 -30.85
#